data_AF-A0A7R9UMD2-F1
#
_entry.id   AF-A0A7R9UMD2-F1
#
_cell.length_a   1.000
_cell.length_b   1.000
_cell.length_c   1.000
_cell.angle_alpha   90.00
_cell.angle_beta   90.00
_cell.angle_gamma   90.00
#
_symmetry.space_group_name_H-M   'P 1'
#
loop_
_entity.id
_entity.type
_entity.pdbx_description
1 polymer ?
#
loop_
_entity_poly.entity_id
_entity_poly.type
_entity_poly.pdbx_seq_one_letter_code
_entity_poly.pdbx_strand_id
1 'polypeptide(L)'
;MRASVSALKDGPGHPVEAIERSWRQRELDSKLNMLGSVYGAHVPMRKRMDMRIVSAVQRLPGLPSSNLGLEILLNKHEDLEFDDFLADPAFAADQIDVHMAMEKRLGLDRPLGKPIRAVQLSTDGSLRAHRAAVLDA
;
A
#
# COMPACT_ATOMS: atom_id res chain seq x y z
N MET A 1 15.35 17.38 -14.60
CA MET A 1 13.99 16.81 -14.78
C MET A 1 14.14 15.38 -15.28
N ARG A 2 14.19 14.38 -14.39
CA ARG A 2 14.20 12.96 -14.78
C ARG A 2 12.79 12.43 -14.57
N ALA A 3 12.06 12.15 -15.64
CA ALA A 3 10.79 11.46 -15.55
C ALA A 3 11.04 10.04 -15.01
N SER A 4 10.27 9.63 -14.00
CA SER A 4 10.31 8.28 -13.47
C SER A 4 9.81 7.29 -14.54
N VAL A 5 10.42 6.12 -14.62
CA VAL A 5 10.16 5.05 -15.62
C VAL A 5 8.67 4.69 -15.74
N SER A 6 7.89 4.94 -14.69
CA SER A 6 6.42 4.82 -14.68
C SER A 6 5.69 5.63 -15.76
N ALA A 7 6.29 6.69 -16.30
CA ALA A 7 5.69 7.56 -17.32
C ALA A 7 5.77 7.00 -18.77
N LEU A 8 6.41 5.84 -18.99
CA LEU A 8 6.57 5.21 -20.32
C LEU A 8 5.60 4.04 -20.55
N LYS A 9 4.59 3.87 -19.69
CA LYS A 9 3.69 2.70 -19.66
C LYS A 9 2.48 2.78 -20.61
N ASP A 10 2.42 3.75 -21.52
CA ASP A 10 1.23 4.02 -22.35
C ASP A 10 1.20 3.30 -23.71
N GLY A 11 1.76 2.09 -23.81
CA GLY A 11 1.68 1.22 -24.99
C GLY A 11 0.92 -0.09 -24.72
N PRO A 12 0.45 -0.82 -25.77
CA PRO A 12 -0.11 -2.15 -25.57
C PRO A 12 0.92 -3.03 -24.87
N GLY A 13 0.63 -3.39 -23.61
CA GLY A 13 1.56 -4.05 -22.71
C GLY A 13 2.13 -5.34 -23.31
N HIS A 14 3.41 -5.58 -23.06
CA HIS A 14 4.11 -6.74 -23.60
C HIS A 14 3.46 -8.04 -23.06
N PRO A 15 3.25 -9.10 -23.86
CA PRO A 15 2.59 -10.32 -23.40
C PRO A 15 3.28 -10.96 -22.19
N VAL A 16 4.61 -10.85 -22.08
CA VAL A 16 5.36 -11.34 -20.92
C VAL A 16 5.07 -10.52 -19.65
N GLU A 17 4.72 -9.24 -19.76
CA GLU A 17 4.38 -8.43 -18.59
C GLU A 17 3.16 -8.99 -17.85
N ALA A 18 2.13 -9.44 -18.60
CA ALA A 18 0.97 -10.08 -18.01
C ALA A 18 1.34 -11.44 -17.37
N ILE A 19 2.30 -12.14 -17.97
CA ILE A 19 2.80 -13.41 -17.45
C ILE A 19 3.55 -13.19 -16.13
N GLU A 20 4.44 -12.21 -16.07
CA GLU A 20 5.23 -11.86 -14.89
C GLU A 20 4.33 -11.46 -13.71
N ARG A 21 3.35 -10.57 -13.95
CA ARG A 21 2.44 -10.09 -12.89
C ARG A 21 1.67 -11.19 -12.16
N SER A 22 1.37 -12.30 -12.84
CA SER A 22 0.60 -13.41 -12.26
C SER A 22 1.45 -14.66 -11.98
N TRP A 23 2.76 -14.61 -12.25
CA TRP A 23 3.67 -15.75 -12.09
C TRP A 23 3.68 -16.26 -10.64
N ARG A 24 3.89 -15.37 -9.67
CA ARG A 24 3.93 -15.74 -8.23
C ARG A 24 2.66 -16.43 -7.75
N GLN A 25 1.51 -15.92 -8.16
CA GLN A 25 0.23 -16.52 -7.78
C GLN A 25 0.07 -17.92 -8.37
N ARG A 26 0.42 -18.08 -9.65
CA ARG A 26 0.39 -19.38 -10.33
C ARG A 26 1.35 -20.39 -9.71
N GLU A 27 2.55 -19.96 -9.33
CA GLU A 27 3.54 -20.81 -8.67
C GLU A 27 3.05 -21.29 -7.30
N LEU A 28 2.46 -20.39 -6.51
CA LEU A 28 1.87 -20.74 -5.22
C LEU A 28 0.71 -21.74 -5.39
N ASP A 29 -0.19 -21.48 -6.35
CA ASP A 29 -1.33 -22.36 -6.60
C ASP A 29 -0.89 -23.74 -7.10
N SER A 30 0.14 -23.80 -7.95
CA SER A 30 0.77 -25.05 -8.37
C SER A 30 1.32 -25.85 -7.17
N LYS A 31 2.08 -25.19 -6.28
CA LYS A 31 2.61 -25.81 -5.04
C LYS A 31 1.50 -26.31 -4.12
N LEU A 32 0.43 -25.52 -3.93
CA LEU A 32 -0.70 -25.92 -3.08
C LEU A 32 -1.47 -27.10 -3.67
N ASN A 33 -1.64 -27.14 -4.99
CA ASN A 33 -2.27 -28.26 -5.68
C ASN A 33 -1.43 -29.54 -5.52
N MET A 34 -0.11 -29.44 -5.70
CA MET A 34 0.81 -30.56 -5.47
C MET A 34 0.70 -31.08 -4.02
N LEU A 35 0.71 -30.18 -3.02
CA LEU A 35 0.55 -30.54 -1.61
C LEU A 35 -0.79 -31.23 -1.35
N GLY A 36 -1.87 -30.76 -1.98
CA GLY A 36 -3.19 -31.38 -1.90
C GLY A 36 -3.22 -32.79 -2.49
N SER A 37 -2.52 -33.00 -3.61
CA SER A 37 -2.42 -34.32 -4.25
C SER A 37 -1.61 -35.33 -3.44
N VAL A 38 -0.55 -34.90 -2.76
CA VAL A 38 0.35 -35.79 -2.00
C VAL A 38 -0.16 -36.06 -0.58
N TYR A 39 -0.59 -35.02 0.13
CA TYR A 39 -0.93 -35.09 1.55
C TYR A 39 -2.43 -34.97 1.83
N GLY A 40 -3.24 -34.71 0.81
CA GLY A 40 -4.68 -34.53 0.93
C GLY A 40 -5.11 -33.07 1.14
N ALA A 41 -6.43 -32.84 1.09
CA ALA A 41 -7.01 -31.49 1.04
C ALA A 41 -6.78 -30.61 2.28
N HIS A 42 -6.49 -31.20 3.45
CA HIS A 42 -6.35 -30.45 4.70
C HIS A 42 -5.04 -29.62 4.75
N VAL A 43 -3.98 -30.08 4.08
CA VAL A 43 -2.68 -29.40 4.06
C VAL A 43 -2.73 -28.03 3.39
N PRO A 44 -3.23 -27.89 2.14
CA PRO A 44 -3.33 -26.57 1.51
C PRO A 44 -4.31 -25.64 2.25
N MET A 45 -5.37 -26.19 2.87
CA MET A 45 -6.28 -25.39 3.70
C MET A 45 -5.57 -24.79 4.91
N ARG A 46 -4.81 -25.61 5.65
CA ARG A 46 -4.01 -25.15 6.79
C ARG A 46 -2.97 -24.12 6.35
N LYS A 47 -2.25 -24.37 5.27
CA LYS A 47 -1.23 -23.45 4.77
C LYS A 47 -1.84 -22.08 4.39
N ARG A 48 -3.03 -22.07 3.79
CA ARG A 48 -3.78 -20.82 3.52
C ARG A 48 -4.21 -20.10 4.80
N MET A 49 -4.64 -20.85 5.82
CA MET A 49 -4.98 -20.28 7.13
C MET A 49 -3.76 -19.64 7.80
N ASP A 50 -2.63 -20.33 7.82
CA ASP A 50 -1.38 -19.84 8.40
C ASP A 50 -0.91 -18.55 7.69
N MET A 51 -0.93 -18.53 6.35
CA MET A 51 -0.61 -17.32 5.58
C MET A 51 -1.51 -16.13 5.92
N ARG A 52 -2.81 -16.37 6.15
CA ARG A 52 -3.76 -15.31 6.50
C ARG A 52 -3.57 -14.79 7.93
N ILE A 53 -3.22 -15.68 8.86
CA ILE A 53 -2.95 -15.29 10.26
C ILE A 53 -1.69 -14.43 10.30
N VAL A 54 -0.63 -14.85 9.60
CA VAL A 54 0.65 -14.13 9.62
C VAL A 54 0.57 -12.80 8.86
N SER A 55 -0.21 -12.71 7.79
CA SER A 55 -0.38 -11.44 7.05
C SER A 55 -1.18 -10.37 7.81
N ALA A 56 -1.97 -10.77 8.79
CA ALA A 56 -2.74 -9.84 9.62
C ALA A 56 -1.86 -9.08 10.64
N VAL A 57 -0.71 -9.63 11.01
CA VAL A 57 0.21 -9.02 11.97
C VAL A 57 1.07 -7.98 11.26
N GLN A 58 0.80 -6.70 11.51
CA GLN A 58 1.52 -5.58 10.89
C GLN A 58 2.14 -4.66 11.93
N ARG A 59 3.17 -3.94 11.52
CA ARG A 59 3.82 -2.88 12.32
C ARG A 59 2.91 -1.66 12.47
N LEU A 60 3.36 -0.70 13.28
CA LEU A 60 2.74 0.62 13.38
C LEU A 60 2.52 1.25 11.99
N PRO A 61 1.40 1.96 11.79
CA PRO A 61 1.16 2.66 10.53
C PRO A 61 2.20 3.75 10.31
N GLY A 62 2.69 3.85 9.08
CA GLY A 62 3.76 4.77 8.67
C GLY A 62 4.87 4.03 7.95
N LEU A 63 5.37 2.92 8.51
CA LEU A 63 6.38 2.11 7.85
C LEU A 63 5.72 0.89 7.16
N PRO A 64 6.05 0.57 5.89
CA PRO A 64 5.62 -0.69 5.29
C PRO A 64 6.12 -1.87 6.14
N SER A 65 5.23 -2.82 6.42
CA SER A 65 5.58 -4.04 7.13
C SER A 65 6.27 -5.00 6.17
N SER A 66 7.48 -5.45 6.52
CA SER A 66 8.23 -6.45 5.74
C SER A 66 7.67 -7.87 5.82
N ASN A 67 6.55 -8.12 6.53
CA ASN A 67 5.83 -9.40 6.61
C ASN A 67 6.72 -10.66 6.66
N LEU A 68 7.84 -10.62 7.39
CA LEU A 68 8.89 -11.66 7.35
C LEU A 68 8.35 -13.08 7.57
N GLY A 69 7.38 -13.25 8.48
CA GLY A 69 6.77 -14.56 8.71
C GLY A 69 6.05 -15.11 7.48
N LEU A 70 5.40 -14.25 6.69
CA LEU A 70 4.73 -14.65 5.45
C LEU A 70 5.77 -15.02 4.39
N GLU A 71 6.87 -14.28 4.33
CA GLU A 71 7.98 -14.58 3.42
C GLU A 71 8.67 -15.90 3.75
N ILE A 72 8.76 -16.27 5.03
CA ILE A 72 9.23 -17.59 5.46
C ILE A 72 8.26 -18.69 4.98
N LEU A 73 6.95 -18.51 5.17
CA LEU A 73 5.94 -19.50 4.75
C LEU A 73 5.89 -19.71 3.23
N LEU A 74 6.18 -18.65 2.46
CA LEU A 74 6.29 -18.68 1.01
C LEU A 74 7.68 -19.11 0.51
N ASN A 75 8.64 -19.28 1.41
CA ASN A 75 10.04 -19.55 1.11
C ASN A 75 10.70 -18.48 0.21
N LYS A 76 10.35 -17.21 0.43
CA LYS A 76 10.90 -16.05 -0.30
C LYS A 76 12.05 -15.36 0.45
N HIS A 77 12.15 -15.55 1.77
CA HIS A 77 13.12 -14.86 2.63
C HIS A 77 14.62 -15.01 2.24
N GLU A 78 14.97 -15.99 1.41
CA GLU A 78 16.34 -16.19 0.91
C GLU A 78 16.56 -15.64 -0.52
N ASP A 79 15.47 -15.32 -1.23
CA ASP A 79 15.48 -14.85 -2.60
C ASP A 79 15.59 -13.32 -2.65
N LEU A 80 16.51 -12.80 -3.47
CA LEU A 80 16.66 -11.35 -3.72
C LEU A 80 15.99 -10.98 -5.04
N GLU A 81 15.06 -10.02 -5.00
CA GLU A 81 14.34 -9.50 -6.16
C GLU A 81 14.93 -8.16 -6.61
N PHE A 82 14.63 -7.73 -7.84
CA PHE A 82 15.14 -6.46 -8.39
C PHE A 82 14.75 -5.23 -7.54
N ASP A 83 13.63 -5.32 -6.83
CA ASP A 83 13.09 -4.27 -5.97
C ASP A 83 13.98 -4.01 -4.75
N ASP A 84 14.65 -5.05 -4.25
CA ASP A 84 15.54 -4.96 -3.09
C ASP A 84 16.78 -4.11 -3.40
N PHE A 85 17.22 -4.07 -4.66
CA PHE A 85 18.39 -3.30 -5.10
C PHE A 85 18.07 -1.85 -5.44
N LEU A 86 16.84 -1.55 -5.87
CA LEU A 86 16.48 -0.25 -6.44
C LEU A 86 16.01 0.77 -5.41
N ALA A 87 16.10 0.45 -4.12
CA ALA A 87 15.71 1.32 -3.00
C ALA A 87 14.34 1.96 -3.27
N ASP A 88 13.27 1.16 -3.16
CA ASP A 88 11.91 1.66 -3.34
C ASP A 88 11.70 2.89 -2.43
N PRO A 89 11.27 4.04 -2.98
CA PRO A 89 10.93 5.21 -2.18
C PRO A 89 9.88 4.92 -1.10
N ALA A 90 9.11 3.84 -1.20
CA ALA A 90 8.22 3.39 -0.13
C ALA A 90 8.94 2.92 1.15
N PHE A 91 10.18 2.46 1.05
CA PHE A 91 11.03 2.08 2.20
C PHE A 91 11.96 3.21 2.65
N ALA A 92 11.92 4.37 2.00
CA ALA A 92 12.65 5.53 2.47
C ALA A 92 12.14 5.89 3.88
N ALA A 93 13.06 5.92 4.85
CA ALA A 93 12.75 6.28 6.23
C ALA A 93 12.50 7.79 6.33
N ASP A 94 11.43 8.26 5.72
CA ASP A 94 10.95 9.62 5.94
C ASP A 94 10.27 9.67 7.30
N GLN A 95 10.41 10.79 8.02
CA GLN A 95 9.80 10.91 9.34
C GLN A 95 8.29 11.02 9.19
N ILE A 96 7.59 9.93 9.52
CA ILE A 96 6.13 9.89 9.50
C ILE A 96 5.61 10.12 10.92
N ASP A 97 4.69 11.06 11.07
CA ASP A 97 3.94 11.22 12.30
C ASP A 97 3.04 9.99 12.52
N VAL A 98 3.48 9.11 13.42
CA VAL A 98 2.81 7.85 13.77
C VAL A 98 1.42 8.12 14.34
N HIS A 99 1.21 9.24 15.04
CA HIS A 99 -0.10 9.58 15.60
C HIS A 99 -1.10 9.86 14.49
N MET A 100 -0.77 10.74 13.53
CA MET A 100 -1.64 11.00 12.38
C MET A 100 -1.88 9.76 11.52
N ALA A 101 -0.85 8.93 11.31
CA ALA A 101 -1.00 7.69 10.54
C ALA A 101 -1.94 6.69 11.25
N MET A 102 -1.90 6.62 12.58
CA MET A 102 -2.76 5.76 13.39
C MET A 102 -4.19 6.30 13.47
N GLU A 103 -4.38 7.61 13.61
CA GLU A 103 -5.69 8.25 13.56
C GLU A 103 -6.40 7.96 12.24
N LYS A 104 -5.70 8.09 11.11
CA LYS A 104 -6.24 7.73 9.79
C LYS A 104 -6.59 6.24 9.68
N ARG A 105 -5.74 5.35 10.21
CA ARG A 105 -6.01 3.90 10.23
C ARG A 105 -7.22 3.52 11.08
N LEU A 106 -7.44 4.23 12.19
CA LEU A 106 -8.57 4.03 13.10
C LEU A 106 -9.84 4.78 12.67
N GLY A 107 -9.78 5.60 11.62
CA GLY A 107 -10.89 6.47 11.20
C GLY A 107 -11.21 7.58 12.21
N LEU A 108 -10.20 7.98 13.00
CA LEU A 108 -10.26 9.04 14.00
C LEU A 108 -9.75 10.38 13.44
N ASP A 109 -9.52 10.47 12.13
CA ASP A 109 -9.14 11.68 11.38
C ASP A 109 -10.31 12.68 11.30
N ARG A 110 -10.95 12.95 12.44
CA ARG A 110 -11.86 14.06 12.57
C ARG A 110 -10.99 15.32 12.60
N PRO A 111 -11.17 16.28 11.68
CA PRO A 111 -10.48 17.55 11.84
C PRO A 111 -11.00 18.21 13.12
N LEU A 112 -10.18 18.18 14.17
CA LEU A 112 -10.26 19.15 15.26
C LEU A 112 -10.01 20.52 14.63
N GLY A 113 -11.11 21.16 14.23
CA GLY A 113 -11.10 22.50 13.66
C GLY A 113 -10.83 22.52 12.16
N LYS A 114 -11.90 22.39 11.36
CA LYS A 114 -12.08 23.46 10.37
C LYS A 114 -12.13 24.74 11.22
N PRO A 115 -11.27 25.74 11.03
CA PRO A 115 -11.52 27.01 11.69
C PRO A 115 -12.92 27.40 11.25
N ILE A 116 -13.83 27.59 12.23
CA ILE A 116 -15.11 28.26 11.99
C ILE A 116 -14.70 29.50 11.20
N ARG A 117 -15.13 29.53 9.93
CA ARG A 117 -14.73 30.50 8.91
C ARG A 117 -14.44 31.82 9.62
N ALA A 118 -13.17 32.19 9.77
CA ALA A 118 -12.84 33.40 10.50
C ALA A 118 -13.49 34.52 9.69
N VAL A 119 -14.62 35.03 10.19
CA VAL A 119 -15.21 36.25 9.70
C VAL A 119 -14.18 37.28 10.08
N GLN A 120 -13.26 37.58 9.14
CA GLN A 120 -12.39 38.72 9.27
C GLN A 120 -13.33 39.92 9.29
N LEU A 121 -13.60 40.41 10.50
CA LEU A 121 -14.11 41.74 10.72
C LEU A 121 -13.05 42.68 10.16
N SER A 122 -13.23 43.10 8.90
CA SER A 122 -12.55 44.30 8.42
C SER A 122 -13.02 45.45 9.30
N THR A 123 -12.08 46.31 9.67
CA THR A 123 -12.28 47.48 10.53
C THR A 123 -13.29 48.50 10.00
N ASP A 124 -13.92 48.23 8.85
CA ASP A 124 -14.77 49.18 8.12
C ASP A 124 -16.22 48.68 7.93
N GLY A 125 -16.64 47.62 8.63
CA GLY A 125 -18.07 47.28 8.81
C GLY A 125 -18.90 47.02 7.54
N SER A 126 -18.29 46.69 6.39
CA SER A 126 -19.03 46.41 5.15
C SER A 126 -18.95 44.95 4.71
N LEU A 127 -20.12 44.31 4.57
CA LEU A 127 -20.27 42.92 4.13
C LEU A 127 -20.22 42.86 2.60
N ARG A 128 -19.12 42.35 2.01
CA ARG A 128 -19.07 41.98 0.59
C ARG A 128 -18.86 40.48 0.42
N ALA A 129 -19.87 39.82 -0.15
CA ALA A 129 -19.78 38.44 -0.59
C ALA A 129 -18.99 38.36 -1.91
N HIS A 130 -17.70 38.05 -1.83
CA HIS A 130 -16.95 37.65 -3.02
C HIS A 130 -17.17 36.15 -3.27
N ARG A 131 -17.84 35.86 -4.38
CA ARG A 131 -18.06 34.54 -4.94
C ARG A 131 -16.71 34.03 -5.45
N ALA A 132 -16.04 33.16 -4.70
CA ALA A 132 -14.77 32.57 -5.11
C ALA A 132 -15.02 31.62 -6.29
N ALA A 133 -14.40 31.93 -7.42
CA ALA A 133 -14.33 31.06 -8.58
C ALA A 133 -13.51 29.81 -8.22
N VAL A 134 -14.10 28.65 -8.49
CA VAL A 134 -13.39 27.39 -8.60
C VAL A 134 -12.63 27.43 -9.91
N LEU A 135 -11.29 27.44 -9.83
CA LEU A 135 -10.42 27.13 -10.95
C LEU A 135 -9.91 25.71 -10.71
N ASP A 136 -10.49 24.76 -11.44
CA ASP A 136 -9.91 23.45 -11.69
C ASP A 136 -8.74 23.62 -12.66
N ALA A 137 -7.55 23.20 -12.24
CA ALA A 137 -6.44 22.75 -13.06
C ALA A 137 -5.61 21.74 -12.25
#